data_AF-A0A2A7WUB4-F1
#
_entry.id   AF-A0A2A7WUB4-F1
#
_cell.length_a   1.000
_cell.length_b   1.000
_cell.length_c   1.000
_cell.angle_alpha   90.00
_cell.angle_beta   90.00
_cell.angle_gamma   90.00
#
_symmetry.space_group_name_H-M   'P 1'
#
loop_
_entity.id
_entity.type
_entity.pdbx_description
1 polymer ?
#
loop_
_entity_poly.entity_id
_entity_poly.type
_entity_poly.pdbx_seq_one_letter_code
_entity_poly.pdbx_strand_id
1 'polypeptide(L)' 'MKKKSNGTNKINQNITPDGLDVEYSAELADQEDMQAQERSAQADARVKKKQ' A
#
# COMPACT_ATOMS: atom_id res chain seq x y z
N MET A 1 -3.23 -17.81 42.76
CA MET A 1 -4.33 -16.84 42.58
C MET A 1 -4.28 -16.24 41.17
N LYS A 2 -5.42 -16.20 40.46
CA LYS A 2 -5.60 -15.43 39.21
C LYS A 2 -5.72 -13.94 39.55
N LYS A 3 -4.95 -13.08 38.87
CA LYS A 3 -5.29 -11.66 38.71
C LYS A 3 -5.36 -11.35 37.21
N LYS A 4 -6.59 -11.35 36.69
CA LYS A 4 -6.94 -10.85 35.36
C LYS A 4 -7.13 -9.34 35.51
N SER A 5 -6.18 -8.53 35.04
CA SER A 5 -6.37 -7.10 34.91
C SER A 5 -6.97 -6.81 33.54
N ASN A 6 -8.27 -6.51 33.53
CA ASN A 6 -8.99 -5.97 32.38
C ASN A 6 -8.41 -4.57 32.06
N GLY A 7 -7.61 -4.47 31.01
CA GLY A 7 -7.13 -3.21 30.46
C GLY A 7 -7.79 -2.95 29.11
N THR A 8 -8.85 -2.16 29.12
CA THR A 8 -9.48 -1.62 27.92
C THR A 8 -8.47 -0.79 27.14
N ASN A 9 -8.14 -1.16 25.90
CA ASN A 9 -7.58 -0.20 24.97
C ASN A 9 -8.43 -0.13 23.70
N LYS A 10 -8.98 1.05 23.48
CA LYS A 10 -9.98 1.36 22.46
C LYS A 10 -9.31 1.33 21.09
N ILE A 11 -9.37 0.21 20.38
CA ILE A 11 -9.09 0.15 18.94
C ILE A 11 -10.32 0.64 18.15
N ASN A 12 -10.72 1.87 18.43
CA ASN A 12 -11.45 2.70 17.46
C ASN A 12 -10.45 3.73 16.95
N GLN A 13 -9.30 3.26 16.47
CA GLN A 13 -8.47 4.11 15.64
C GLN A 13 -9.19 4.17 14.31
N ASN A 14 -9.58 5.37 13.89
CA ASN A 14 -10.05 5.61 12.54
C ASN A 14 -8.84 5.38 11.63
N ILE A 15 -8.54 4.11 11.33
CA ILE A 15 -7.48 3.72 10.42
C ILE A 15 -8.03 4.11 9.05
N THR A 16 -7.79 5.36 8.67
CA THR A 16 -8.00 5.79 7.29
C THR A 16 -6.97 5.02 6.48
N PRO A 17 -7.37 4.13 5.56
CA PRO A 17 -6.41 3.53 4.65
C PRO A 17 -5.74 4.68 3.90
N ASP A 18 -4.43 4.75 3.98
CA ASP A 18 -3.61 5.72 3.23
C ASP A 18 -3.65 5.46 1.72
N GLY A 19 -4.21 4.31 1.33
CA GLY A 19 -4.30 3.86 -0.06
C GLY A 19 -2.93 3.48 -0.63
N LEU A 20 -1.93 3.30 0.24
CA LEU A 20 -0.63 2.80 -0.16
C LEU A 20 -0.68 1.28 -0.17
N ASP A 21 -0.35 0.70 -1.32
CA ASP A 21 -0.19 -0.74 -1.47
C ASP A 21 1.13 -1.15 -0.80
N VAL A 22 1.12 -1.25 0.53
CA VAL A 22 2.27 -1.64 1.37
C VAL A 22 2.77 -3.05 1.04
N GLU A 23 1.96 -3.85 0.36
CA GLU A 23 2.26 -5.21 -0.09
C GLU A 23 3.20 -5.26 -1.30
N TYR A 24 3.38 -4.15 -2.03
CA TYR A 24 4.31 -4.10 -3.15
C TYR A 24 5.76 -4.03 -2.65
N SER A 25 6.54 -5.05 -2.97
CA SER A 25 7.98 -5.10 -2.71
C SER A 25 8.76 -5.25 -4.00
N ALA A 26 9.57 -4.23 -4.35
CA ALA A 26 10.37 -4.23 -5.57
C ALA A 26 11.38 -5.39 -5.66
N GLU A 27 11.82 -5.92 -4.51
CA GLU A 27 12.76 -7.05 -4.44
C GLU A 27 12.11 -8.40 -4.79
N LEU A 28 10.78 -8.52 -4.63
CA LEU A 28 10.02 -9.73 -5.01
C LEU A 28 9.31 -9.57 -6.35
N ALA A 29 9.33 -8.37 -6.94
CA ALA A 29 8.72 -8.12 -8.24
C ALA A 29 9.43 -8.96 -9.29
N ASP A 30 8.65 -9.67 -10.08
CA ASP A 30 9.20 -10.40 -11.21
C ASP A 30 9.38 -9.47 -12.43
N GLN A 31 9.86 -10.05 -13.53
CA GLN A 31 10.12 -9.29 -14.74
C GLN A 31 8.83 -8.75 -15.38
N GLU A 32 7.69 -9.42 -15.20
CA GLU A 32 6.40 -8.98 -15.74
C GLU A 32 5.87 -7.78 -14.95
N ASP A 33 5.97 -7.82 -13.63
CA ASP A 33 5.58 -6.73 -12.73
C ASP A 33 6.34 -5.44 -13.06
N MET A 34 7.66 -5.54 -13.21
CA MET A 34 8.50 -4.39 -13.58
C MET A 34 8.11 -3.79 -14.93
N GLN A 35 7.85 -4.63 -15.94
CA GLN A 35 7.44 -4.16 -17.26
C GLN A 35 6.05 -3.52 -17.25
N ALA A 36 5.13 -4.06 -16.45
CA ALA A 36 3.80 -3.49 -16.30
C ALA A 36 3.89 -2.08 -15.69
N GLN A 37 4.69 -1.91 -14.65
CA GLN A 37 4.92 -0.61 -14.01
C GLN A 37 5.56 0.39 -14.97
N GLU A 38 6.57 -0.02 -15.74
CA GLU A 38 7.20 0.86 -16.73
C GLU A 38 6.22 1.30 -17.82
N ARG A 39 5.39 0.38 -18.33
CA ARG A 39 4.35 0.69 -19.33
C ARG A 39 3.32 1.68 -18.78
N SER A 40 2.89 1.49 -17.53
CA SER A 40 1.97 2.41 -16.84
C SER A 40 2.57 3.81 -16.73
N ALA A 41 3.82 3.93 -16.25
CA ALA A 41 4.51 5.21 -16.12
C ALA A 41 4.65 5.94 -17.47
N GLN A 42 4.95 5.21 -18.55
CA GLN A 42 5.02 5.78 -19.89
C GLN A 42 3.65 6.27 -20.39
N ALA A 43 2.56 5.54 -20.10
CA ALA A 43 1.22 5.96 -20.46
C ALA A 43 0.81 7.25 -19.73
N ASP A 44 1.07 7.34 -18.44
CA ASP A 44 0.80 8.53 -17.64
C ASP A 44 1.60 9.74 -18.14
N ALA A 45 2.87 9.54 -18.50
CA ALA A 45 3.70 10.59 -19.08
C ALA A 45 3.11 11.11 -20.41
N ARG A 46 2.49 10.26 -21.22
CA ARG A 46 1.80 10.68 -22.46
C ARG A 46 0.56 11.50 -22.16
N VAL A 47 -0.23 11.11 -21.16
CA VAL A 47 -1.45 11.83 -20.76
C VAL A 47 -1.09 13.20 -20.18
N LYS A 48 -0.09 13.27 -19.29
CA LYS A 48 0.37 14.54 -18.70
C LYS A 48 0.90 15.52 -19.74
N LYS A 49 1.47 15.06 -20.85
CA LYS A 49 1.91 15.91 -21.97
C LYS A 49 0.76 16.43 -22.84
N LYS A 50 -0.43 15.84 -22.73
CA LYS A 50 -1.62 16.24 -23.49
C LYS A 50 -2.57 17.16 -22.72
N GLN A 51 -2.39 17.29 -21.41
CA GLN A 51 -3.07 18.27 -20.56
C GLN A 51 -2.35 19.61 -20.63
#